data_AF-A0A0A9H9W2-F1
#
_entry.id   AF-A0A0A9H9W2-F1
#
_cell.length_a   1.000
_cell.length_b   1.000
_cell.length_c   1.000
_cell.angle_alpha   90.00
_cell.angle_beta   90.00
_cell.angle_gamma   90.00
#
_symmetry.space_group_name_H-M   'P 1'
#
loop_
_entity.id
_entity.type
_entity.pdbx_description
1 polymer ?
#
loop_
_entity_poly.entity_id
_entity_poly.type
_entity_poly.pdbx_seq_one_letter_code
_entity_poly.pdbx_strand_id
1 'polypeptide(L)'
;MRSANNHQTLIGLRLHNELMFLEFDLPYNAFYTGYLEYCKKRGFVSYSIWACPSTKRDDYVLYCHPTAQKMPKSDKLRGWYQNLIKKAVKEGVVVERNTL
;
A
#
# COMPACT_ATOMS: atom_id res chain seq x y z
N MET A 1 1.04 17.68 -2.89
CA MET A 1 2.51 17.89 -2.88
C MET A 1 2.82 18.97 -1.86
N ARG A 2 3.32 18.64 -0.67
CA ARG A 2 3.85 19.62 0.29
C ARG A 2 5.34 19.34 0.47
N SER A 3 6.10 20.43 0.41
CA SER A 3 7.56 20.55 0.41
C SER A 3 8.23 19.68 1.49
N ALA A 4 9.21 18.88 1.08
CA ALA A 4 10.08 18.13 1.97
C ALA A 4 11.21 19.03 2.45
N ASN A 5 11.17 19.42 3.72
CA ASN A 5 12.34 19.96 4.40
C ASN A 5 13.28 18.79 4.72
N ASN A 6 14.55 19.02 4.43
CA ASN A 6 15.67 18.10 4.58
C ASN A 6 15.61 17.33 5.92
N HIS A 7 15.67 15.99 5.86
CA HIS A 7 15.72 14.97 6.93
C HIS A 7 14.48 14.08 7.13
N GLN A 8 13.36 14.35 6.44
CA GLN A 8 12.24 13.40 6.38
C GLN A 8 11.76 13.21 4.95
N THR A 9 12.43 12.32 4.22
CA THR A 9 11.94 11.90 2.91
C THR A 9 10.72 11.00 3.13
N LEU A 10 9.54 11.60 3.14
CA LEU A 10 8.24 10.93 3.23
C LEU A 10 7.80 10.51 1.83
N ILE A 11 7.68 9.20 1.60
CA ILE A 11 6.94 8.72 0.43
C ILE A 11 5.48 8.56 0.83
N GLY A 12 4.64 9.50 0.38
CA GLY A 12 3.20 9.30 0.37
C GLY A 12 2.86 8.33 -0.76
N LEU A 13 2.76 7.03 -0.47
CA LEU A 13 2.17 6.09 -1.42
C LEU A 13 0.66 6.11 -1.22
N ARG A 14 -0.01 6.77 -2.16
CA ARG A 14 -1.43 6.55 -2.39
C ARG A 14 -1.56 5.20 -3.08
N LEU A 15 -1.59 4.13 -2.28
CA LEU A 15 -1.73 2.77 -2.79
C LEU A 15 -3.20 2.54 -3.17
N HIS A 16 -3.49 2.81 -4.44
CA HIS A 16 -4.77 2.62 -5.08
C HIS A 16 -4.94 1.15 -5.47
N ASN A 17 -5.27 0.33 -4.47
CA ASN A 17 -5.47 -1.10 -4.67
C ASN A 17 -6.89 -1.38 -5.18
N GLU A 18 -7.08 -1.19 -6.48
CA GLU A 18 -8.25 -1.73 -7.20
C GLU A 18 -7.99 -3.11 -7.79
N LEU A 19 -6.73 -3.51 -7.84
CA LEU A 19 -6.33 -4.76 -8.47
C LEU A 19 -6.43 -5.95 -7.50
N MET A 20 -7.53 -6.68 -7.65
CA MET A 20 -7.69 -8.11 -7.36
C MET A 20 -7.40 -8.57 -5.92
N PHE A 21 -8.39 -8.32 -5.05
CA PHE A 21 -8.41 -8.81 -3.68
C PHE A 21 -8.87 -10.27 -3.47
N LEU A 22 -8.86 -11.12 -4.51
CA LEU A 22 -9.40 -12.49 -4.37
C LEU A 22 -8.56 -13.63 -4.95
N GLU A 23 -7.60 -13.40 -5.86
CA GLU A 23 -6.86 -14.51 -6.50
C GLU A 23 -5.33 -14.38 -6.47
N PHE A 24 -4.76 -13.19 -6.23
CA PHE A 24 -3.32 -12.94 -6.37
C PHE A 24 -2.66 -12.26 -5.15
N ASP A 25 -3.07 -12.60 -3.93
CA ASP A 25 -2.55 -11.98 -2.70
C ASP A 25 -1.02 -12.07 -2.54
N LEU A 26 -0.40 -13.17 -2.99
CA LEU A 26 1.05 -13.40 -2.81
C LEU A 26 1.93 -12.49 -3.70
N PRO A 27 1.68 -12.36 -5.02
CA PRO A 27 2.42 -11.44 -5.89
C PRO A 27 2.43 -9.99 -5.40
N TYR A 28 1.27 -9.44 -5.00
CA TYR A 28 1.19 -8.05 -4.57
C TYR A 28 1.96 -7.80 -3.28
N ASN A 29 1.85 -8.69 -2.30
CA ASN A 29 2.61 -8.59 -1.05
C ASN A 29 4.12 -8.55 -1.30
N ALA A 30 4.62 -9.39 -2.22
CA ALA A 30 6.04 -9.40 -2.58
C ALA A 30 6.47 -8.09 -3.27
N PHE A 31 5.66 -7.58 -4.20
CA PHE A 31 5.91 -6.30 -4.86
C PHE A 31 6.02 -5.14 -3.85
N TYR A 32 5.05 -5.03 -2.93
CA TYR A 32 5.07 -3.97 -1.93
C TYR A 32 6.21 -4.09 -0.94
N THR A 33 6.52 -5.28 -0.45
CA THR A 33 7.69 -5.48 0.41
C THR A 33 8.98 -5.08 -0.31
N GLY A 34 9.16 -5.50 -1.56
CA GLY A 34 10.33 -5.13 -2.36
C GLY A 34 10.42 -3.62 -2.60
N TYR A 35 9.28 -2.96 -2.80
CA TYR A 35 9.22 -1.50 -2.90
C TYR A 35 9.64 -0.83 -1.59
N LEU A 36 9.15 -1.29 -0.44
CA LEU A 36 9.55 -0.76 0.88
C LEU A 36 11.05 -0.93 1.12
N GLU A 37 11.61 -2.09 0.75
CA GLU A 37 13.04 -2.35 0.87
C GLU A 37 13.87 -1.44 -0.05
N TYR A 38 13.41 -1.23 -1.29
CA TYR A 38 14.03 -0.28 -2.22
C TYR A 38 14.03 1.14 -1.64
N CYS A 39 12.92 1.59 -1.08
CA CYS A 39 12.83 2.91 -0.44
C CYS A 39 13.78 3.02 0.77
N LYS A 40 13.86 2.00 1.61
CA LYS A 40 14.83 1.96 2.71
C LYS A 40 16.26 2.10 2.21
N LYS A 41 16.65 1.35 1.16
CA LYS A 41 17.98 1.43 0.52
C LYS A 41 18.28 2.79 -0.08
N ARG A 42 17.27 3.52 -0.53
CA ARG A 42 17.39 4.90 -1.06
C ARG A 42 17.44 5.98 0.02
N GLY A 43 17.33 5.62 1.30
CA GLY A 43 17.40 6.56 2.42
C GLY A 43 16.07 7.21 2.80
N PHE A 44 14.93 6.64 2.37
CA PHE A 44 13.62 7.09 2.86
C PHE A 44 13.40 6.56 4.28
N VAL A 45 13.05 7.46 5.19
CA VAL A 45 12.93 7.18 6.64
C VAL A 45 11.51 6.77 7.01
N SER A 46 10.52 7.23 6.25
CA SER A 46 9.11 7.03 6.54
C SER A 46 8.27 6.90 5.26
N TYR A 47 7.22 6.09 5.36
CA TYR A 47 6.22 5.94 4.31
C TYR A 47 4.83 6.00 4.94
N SER A 48 3.85 6.47 4.17
CA SER A 48 2.46 6.50 4.61
C SER A 48 1.58 5.86 3.54
N ILE A 49 0.76 4.90 3.97
CA ILE A 49 -0.23 4.24 3.13
C ILE A 49 -1.58 4.83 3.44
N TRP A 50 -2.25 5.37 2.43
CA TRP A 50 -3.65 5.74 2.54
C TRP A 50 -4.54 4.63 2.00
N ALA A 51 -5.18 3.89 2.91
CA ALA A 51 -6.13 2.85 2.55
C ALA A 51 -7.53 3.45 2.41
N CYS A 52 -7.95 3.74 1.18
CA CYS A 52 -9.32 4.13 0.84
C CYS A 52 -9.92 3.07 -0.09
N PRO A 53 -10.99 2.35 0.29
CA PRO A 53 -11.69 1.49 -0.65
C PRO A 53 -12.31 2.34 -1.76
N SER A 54 -12.13 1.94 -3.02
CA SER A 54 -12.75 2.61 -4.16
C SER A 54 -14.28 2.51 -4.09
N THR A 55 -14.97 3.61 -4.42
CA THR A 55 -16.42 3.53 -4.67
C THR A 55 -16.65 2.97 -6.07
N LYS A 56 -17.83 2.38 -6.34
CA LYS A 56 -18.15 1.65 -7.59
C LYS A 56 -17.94 2.41 -8.92
N ARG A 57 -17.54 3.69 -8.88
CA ARG A 57 -17.37 4.58 -10.03
C ARG A 57 -16.03 5.34 -10.03
N ASP A 58 -15.16 5.11 -9.06
CA ASP A 58 -13.82 5.66 -9.10
C ASP A 58 -12.94 4.62 -9.80
N ASP A 59 -12.34 4.99 -10.93
CA ASP A 59 -11.29 4.22 -11.58
C ASP A 59 -9.97 4.93 -11.28
N TYR A 60 -9.14 4.40 -10.39
CA TYR A 60 -7.92 5.07 -9.94
C TYR A 60 -6.73 4.87 -10.88
N VAL A 61 -6.57 3.66 -11.43
CA VAL A 61 -5.39 3.31 -12.26
C VAL A 61 -5.78 2.73 -13.61
N LEU A 62 -6.74 1.80 -13.63
CA LEU A 62 -7.21 1.19 -14.88
C LEU A 62 -8.60 1.72 -15.20
N TYR A 63 -8.72 2.33 -16.37
CA TYR A 63 -10.00 2.76 -16.91
C TYR A 63 -10.86 1.54 -17.25
N CYS A 64 -12.07 1.46 -16.69
CA CYS A 64 -13.05 0.39 -16.88
C CYS A 64 -12.64 -0.97 -16.29
N HIS A 65 -13.14 -1.25 -15.08
CA HIS A 65 -13.00 -2.54 -14.42
C HIS A 65 -13.95 -3.62 -14.98
N PRO A 66 -13.52 -4.90 -15.02
CA PRO A 66 -14.41 -6.01 -15.31
C PRO A 66 -15.61 -6.02 -14.34
N THR A 67 -16.82 -6.24 -14.86
CA THR A 67 -18.05 -6.22 -14.05
C THR A 67 -18.09 -7.28 -12.95
N ALA A 68 -17.36 -8.37 -13.10
CA ALA A 68 -17.19 -9.41 -12.09
C ALA A 68 -16.22 -9.03 -10.95
N GLN A 69 -15.44 -7.95 -11.10
CA GLN A 69 -14.44 -7.54 -10.13
C GLN A 69 -15.12 -7.00 -8.86
N LYS A 70 -14.86 -7.66 -7.73
CA LYS A 70 -15.39 -7.25 -6.43
C LYS A 70 -14.45 -6.25 -5.76
N MET A 71 -14.99 -5.10 -5.38
CA MET A 71 -14.25 -4.13 -4.56
C MET A 71 -14.19 -4.59 -3.10
N PRO A 72 -13.00 -4.61 -2.47
CA PRO A 72 -12.87 -4.95 -1.07
C PRO A 72 -13.54 -3.87 -0.20
N LYS A 73 -14.21 -4.30 0.87
CA LYS A 73 -14.68 -3.39 1.92
C LYS A 73 -13.48 -2.76 2.64
N SER A 74 -13.67 -1.57 3.21
CA SER A 74 -12.68 -0.83 4.00
C SER A 74 -11.89 -1.72 4.96
N ASP A 75 -12.59 -2.58 5.69
CA ASP A 75 -12.01 -3.36 6.77
C ASP A 75 -11.12 -4.49 6.24
N LYS A 76 -11.52 -5.11 5.12
CA LYS A 76 -10.71 -6.13 4.45
C LYS A 76 -9.45 -5.52 3.86
N LEU A 77 -9.58 -4.37 3.19
CA LEU A 77 -8.44 -3.64 2.63
C LEU A 77 -7.46 -3.23 3.73
N ARG A 78 -7.96 -2.69 4.84
CA ARG A 78 -7.16 -2.32 6.01
C ARG A 78 -6.45 -3.53 6.61
N GLY A 79 -7.16 -4.64 6.83
CA GLY A 79 -6.60 -5.87 7.40
C GLY A 79 -5.47 -6.45 6.55
N TRP A 80 -5.62 -6.38 5.23
CA TRP A 80 -4.59 -6.83 4.29
C TRP A 80 -3.32 -5.98 4.36
N TYR A 81 -3.43 -4.65 4.36
CA TYR A 81 -2.26 -3.79 4.56
C TYR A 81 -1.60 -4.04 5.93
N GLN A 82 -2.39 -4.27 6.97
CA GLN A 82 -1.84 -4.61 8.27
C GLN A 82 -1.07 -5.93 8.24
N ASN A 83 -1.53 -6.94 7.50
CA ASN A 83 -0.83 -8.22 7.34
C ASN A 83 0.47 -8.07 6.52
N LEU A 84 0.43 -7.29 5.43
CA LEU A 84 1.61 -6.93 4.64
C LEU A 84 2.67 -6.26 5.51
N ILE A 85 2.29 -5.26 6.30
CA ILE A 85 3.24 -4.55 7.16
C ILE A 85 3.76 -5.48 8.28
N LYS A 86 2.91 -6.32 8.88
CA LYS A 86 3.36 -7.32 9.88
C LYS A 86 4.43 -8.25 9.30
N LYS A 87 4.26 -8.69 8.05
CA LYS A 87 5.26 -9.48 7.34
C LYS A 87 6.55 -8.68 7.13
N ALA A 88 6.45 -7.45 6.64
CA ALA A 88 7.62 -6.60 6.42
C ALA A 88 8.39 -6.25 7.70
N VAL A 89 7.72 -6.17 8.85
CA VAL A 89 8.36 -6.03 10.18
C VAL A 89 9.11 -7.31 10.55
N LYS A 90 8.48 -8.48 10.36
CA LYS A 90 9.13 -9.78 10.61
C LYS A 90 10.38 -10.00 9.74
N GLU A 91 10.35 -9.50 8.51
CA GLU A 91 11.46 -9.56 7.56
C GLU A 91 12.53 -8.46 7.80
N GLY A 92 12.35 -7.59 8.79
CA GLY A 92 13.29 -6.52 9.13
C GLY A 92 13.34 -5.37 8.11
N VAL A 93 12.38 -5.33 7.17
CA VAL A 93 12.25 -4.24 6.20
C VAL A 93 11.72 -2.99 6.92
N VAL A 94 10.68 -3.13 7.74
CA VAL A 94 10.05 -2.04 8.51
C VAL A 94 10.44 -2.13 9.98
N VAL A 95 10.83 -1.00 10.57
CA VAL A 95 11.23 -0.92 12.00
C VAL A 95 10.02 -0.70 12.91
N GLU A 96 9.16 0.24 12.55
CA GLU A 96 8.00 0.63 13.36
C GLU A 96 6.81 0.94 12.45
N ARG A 97 5.59 0.72 12.95
CA ARG A 97 4.35 1.09 12.28
C ARG A 97 3.46 1.88 13.24
N ASN A 98 3.12 3.11 12.86
CA ASN A 98 2.08 3.90 13.53
C ASN A 98 0.79 3.92 12.68
N THR A 99 -0.36 4.04 13.34
CA THR A 99 -1.66 4.25 12.69
C THR A 99 -2.16 5.62 13.11
N LEU A 100 -2.31 6.54 12.16
CA LEU A 100 -2.97 7.83 12.39
C LEU A 100 -4.49 7.64 12.52
#